data_AF-A0A1S3IQM6-F1
#
_entry.id   AF-A0A1S3IQM6-F1
#
_cell.length_a   1.000
_cell.length_b   1.000
_cell.length_c   1.000
_cell.angle_alpha   90.00
_cell.angle_beta   90.00
_cell.angle_gamma   90.00
#
_symmetry.space_group_name_H-M   'P 1'
#
loop_
_entity.id
_entity.type
_entity.pdbx_description
1 polymer ?
#
loop_
_entity_poly.entity_id
_entity_poly.type
_entity_poly.pdbx_seq_one_letter_code
_entity_poly.pdbx_strand_id
1 'polypeptide(L)'
;MYRSLELFLLFCILHVVRGTHESQWLDPLDSDQCKREEKERSDLDLTVYDHTFTFIADGVFLGFEQDLERFLKHHACAGRNDNQSVILEGRKATRFFTDYYGIDMSVVSDDDLLNGKVELADGKLLFYPFILNPEVKYRILSETSPCGSRHYEDALISDIGWAVEVLEPIKLNGAGYSGDAAAGNVINIGETMALAGPKCQSKNKIRIHYEAERPLRVVDGRFLIGKFRVHSDKHGDGLSYGFYDTDPETGKIAGREVLTFTRRK
;
A
#
# COMPACT_ATOMS: atom_id res chain seq x y z
N MET A 1 -39.37 1.61 54.01
CA MET A 1 -38.95 2.93 53.49
C MET A 1 -37.61 2.71 52.79
N TYR A 2 -37.64 2.24 51.54
CA TYR A 2 -36.46 2.01 50.70
C TYR A 2 -36.74 2.71 49.38
N ARG A 3 -36.02 3.81 49.12
CA ARG A 3 -36.00 4.49 47.83
C ARG A 3 -34.59 5.00 47.57
N SER A 4 -34.27 5.00 46.29
CA SER A 4 -33.11 5.58 45.59
C SER A 4 -31.75 4.93 45.80
N LEU A 5 -31.47 3.90 44.99
CA LEU A 5 -30.13 3.63 44.49
C LEU A 5 -30.17 2.92 43.12
N GLU A 6 -30.95 3.42 42.15
CA GLU A 6 -31.01 2.84 40.78
C GLU A 6 -30.97 3.87 39.64
N LEU A 7 -30.58 5.13 39.90
CA LEU A 7 -30.56 6.16 38.85
C LEU A 7 -29.17 6.71 38.47
N PHE A 8 -28.08 6.04 38.87
CA PHE A 8 -26.71 6.45 38.51
C PHE A 8 -25.97 5.52 37.54
N LEU A 9 -26.57 4.39 37.16
CA LEU A 9 -25.95 3.41 36.24
C LEU A 9 -26.51 3.43 34.81
N LEU A 10 -27.47 4.31 34.50
CA LEU A 10 -28.06 4.42 33.17
C LEU A 10 -27.54 5.58 32.29
N PHE A 11 -26.64 6.43 32.81
CA PHE A 11 -26.04 7.52 32.02
C PHE A 11 -24.65 7.21 31.43
N CYS A 12 -24.01 6.12 31.84
CA CYS A 12 -22.68 5.74 31.33
C CYS A 12 -22.71 4.69 30.19
N ILE A 13 -23.88 4.16 29.82
CA ILE A 13 -23.99 3.11 28.78
C ILE A 13 -24.61 3.63 27.46
N LEU A 14 -25.00 4.91 27.40
CA LEU A 14 -25.64 5.51 26.21
C LEU A 14 -24.71 6.41 25.35
N HIS A 15 -23.39 6.38 25.56
CA HIS A 15 -22.43 7.01 24.64
C HIS A 15 -21.81 6.04 23.62
N VAL A 16 -22.31 4.80 23.52
CA VAL A 16 -22.10 3.95 22.33
C VAL A 16 -23.14 4.33 21.27
N VAL A 17 -23.15 5.60 20.89
CA VAL A 17 -23.89 6.11 19.74
C VAL A 17 -22.87 6.78 18.84
N ARG A 18 -22.54 6.09 17.75
CA ARG A 18 -22.03 6.59 16.47
C ARG A 18 -20.87 7.58 16.53
N GLY A 19 -19.73 7.11 16.03
CA GLY A 19 -18.56 7.92 15.77
C GLY A 19 -18.86 9.18 14.95
N THR A 20 -18.42 10.29 15.52
CA THR A 20 -17.95 11.48 14.81
C THR A 20 -16.78 12.04 15.63
N HIS A 21 -15.66 11.32 15.65
CA HIS A 21 -14.35 11.87 16.01
C HIS A 21 -13.56 12.20 14.72
N GLU A 22 -14.27 12.54 13.64
CA GLU A 22 -13.69 13.26 12.51
C GLU A 22 -13.47 14.71 12.96
N SER A 23 -12.22 15.13 13.22
CA SER A 23 -11.65 16.32 12.55
C SER A 23 -10.36 16.88 13.17
N GLN A 24 -9.99 16.63 14.43
CA GLN A 24 -8.81 17.31 15.02
C GLN A 24 -7.44 16.72 14.63
N TRP A 25 -7.39 15.45 14.20
CA TRP A 25 -6.12 14.80 13.83
C TRP A 25 -5.72 15.01 12.36
N LEU A 26 -6.63 15.55 11.57
CA LEU A 26 -6.43 15.86 10.14
C LEU A 26 -6.04 17.32 9.92
N ASP A 27 -5.87 18.12 10.98
CA ASP A 27 -5.43 19.50 10.86
C ASP A 27 -4.10 19.52 10.10
N PRO A 28 -4.04 20.17 8.93
CA PRO A 28 -2.82 20.25 8.16
C PRO A 28 -1.71 20.80 9.07
N LEU A 29 -0.52 20.20 9.01
CA LEU A 29 0.67 20.75 9.65
C LEU A 29 0.71 22.25 9.33
N ASP A 30 0.73 23.10 10.36
CA ASP A 30 0.61 24.55 10.22
C ASP A 30 1.70 25.06 9.26
N SER A 31 1.29 25.36 8.02
CA SER A 31 2.19 25.68 6.93
C SER A 31 2.97 26.98 7.18
N ASP A 32 2.45 27.87 8.02
CA ASP A 32 3.06 29.16 8.31
C ASP A 32 4.09 29.08 9.44
N GLN A 33 3.98 28.06 10.31
CA GLN A 33 5.04 27.70 11.25
C GLN A 33 6.19 26.99 10.52
N CYS A 34 5.87 26.09 9.58
CA CYS A 34 6.88 25.36 8.82
C CYS A 34 7.83 26.26 8.00
N LYS A 35 7.29 27.29 7.32
CA LYS A 35 8.10 28.24 6.54
C LYS A 35 9.10 29.04 7.39
N ARG A 36 8.84 29.23 8.69
CA ARG A 36 9.76 29.93 9.60
C ARG A 36 10.88 29.01 10.05
N GLU A 37 10.56 27.76 10.37
CA GLU A 37 11.52 26.76 10.85
C GLU A 37 12.45 26.25 9.73
N GLU A 38 11.97 26.15 8.48
CA GLU A 38 12.82 25.82 7.31
C GLU A 38 13.92 26.86 7.05
N LYS A 39 13.68 28.12 7.41
CA LYS A 39 14.64 29.22 7.23
C LYS A 39 15.75 29.21 8.28
N GLU A 40 15.50 28.62 9.45
CA GLU A 40 16.48 28.52 10.56
C GLU A 40 17.27 27.20 10.54
N ARG A 41 16.77 26.15 9.86
CA ARG A 41 17.40 24.82 9.78
C ARG A 41 18.40 24.62 8.64
N SER A 42 18.78 25.66 7.88
CA SER A 42 19.67 25.50 6.71
C SER A 42 21.08 25.00 7.04
N ASP A 43 21.47 25.00 8.32
CA ASP A 43 22.86 24.77 8.73
C ASP A 43 23.11 23.37 9.36
N LEU A 44 22.06 22.54 9.47
CA LEU A 44 22.17 21.14 9.89
C LEU A 44 21.63 20.22 8.78
N ASP A 45 22.54 19.77 7.91
CA ASP A 45 22.28 18.85 6.80
C ASP A 45 22.01 17.42 7.30
N LEU A 46 20.92 17.25 8.06
CA LEU A 46 20.45 15.97 8.61
C LEU A 46 19.24 15.41 7.84
N THR A 47 18.76 16.08 6.79
CA THR A 47 17.51 15.71 6.10
C THR A 47 17.79 15.09 4.74
N VAL A 48 18.13 13.79 4.74
CA VAL A 48 18.25 12.99 3.50
C VAL A 48 16.88 12.79 2.81
N TYR A 49 15.79 12.89 3.57
CA TYR A 49 14.42 12.70 3.10
C TYR A 49 13.51 13.88 3.49
N ASP A 50 12.67 14.32 2.55
CA ASP A 50 11.64 15.36 2.76
C ASP A 50 10.34 14.79 3.35
N HIS A 51 10.12 13.50 3.17
CA HIS A 51 8.93 12.87 3.70
C HIS A 51 9.17 11.40 3.97
N THR A 52 8.63 10.88 5.07
CA THR A 52 8.58 9.43 5.28
C THR A 52 7.22 8.99 5.77
N PHE A 53 6.81 7.78 5.42
CA PHE A 53 5.69 7.08 6.03
C PHE A 53 6.16 5.78 6.64
N THR A 54 5.54 5.39 7.75
CA THR A 54 5.69 4.05 8.32
C THR A 54 4.36 3.34 8.24
N PHE A 55 4.32 2.28 7.44
CA PHE A 55 3.18 1.38 7.31
C PHE A 55 3.40 0.18 8.22
N ILE A 56 2.32 -0.33 8.78
CA ILE A 56 2.29 -1.55 9.58
C ILE A 56 1.32 -2.51 8.93
N ALA A 57 1.69 -3.79 8.92
CA ALA A 57 0.81 -4.88 8.57
C ALA A 57 0.77 -5.85 9.75
N ASP A 58 -0.41 -6.13 10.27
CA ASP A 58 -0.63 -7.15 11.28
C ASP A 58 -1.95 -7.90 11.02
N GLY A 59 -1.96 -9.23 11.17
CA GLY A 59 -3.15 -10.04 10.92
C GLY A 59 -2.84 -11.41 10.36
N VAL A 60 -3.70 -11.91 9.45
CA VAL A 60 -3.55 -13.22 8.81
C VAL A 60 -3.48 -13.05 7.30
N PHE A 61 -2.32 -13.36 6.72
CA PHE A 61 -2.10 -13.35 5.28
C PHE A 61 -2.51 -14.69 4.68
N LEU A 62 -3.64 -14.70 3.98
CA LEU A 62 -4.16 -15.87 3.27
C LEU A 62 -3.83 -15.84 1.76
N GLY A 63 -2.86 -15.01 1.37
CA GLY A 63 -2.55 -14.72 -0.03
C GLY A 63 -3.27 -13.48 -0.56
N PHE A 64 -3.02 -13.21 -1.83
CA PHE A 64 -3.68 -12.15 -2.58
C PHE A 64 -5.11 -12.54 -2.92
N GLU A 65 -6.03 -11.61 -2.76
CA GLU A 65 -7.44 -11.82 -3.07
C GLU A 65 -7.78 -11.29 -4.47
N GLN A 66 -8.76 -11.92 -5.11
CA GLN A 66 -9.36 -11.45 -6.35
C GLN A 66 -10.83 -11.16 -6.13
N ASP A 67 -11.13 -9.90 -5.87
CA ASP A 67 -12.49 -9.39 -5.73
C ASP A 67 -12.65 -8.21 -6.70
N LEU A 68 -13.33 -8.46 -7.81
CA LEU A 68 -13.55 -7.46 -8.85
C LEU A 68 -14.32 -6.23 -8.32
N GLU A 69 -15.30 -6.42 -7.43
CA GLU A 69 -16.08 -5.30 -6.90
C GLU A 69 -15.19 -4.39 -6.05
N ARG A 70 -14.39 -4.97 -5.15
CA ARG A 70 -13.47 -4.19 -4.31
C ARG A 70 -12.34 -3.57 -5.12
N PHE A 71 -11.83 -4.28 -6.13
CA PHE A 71 -10.81 -3.78 -7.05
C PHE A 71 -11.32 -2.54 -7.82
N LEU A 72 -12.50 -2.63 -8.43
CA LEU A 72 -13.13 -1.50 -9.12
C LEU A 72 -13.48 -0.36 -8.16
N LYS A 73 -13.93 -0.67 -6.94
CA LYS A 73 -14.21 0.34 -5.91
C LYS A 73 -12.96 1.11 -5.52
N HIS A 74 -11.82 0.44 -5.34
CA HIS A 74 -10.55 1.12 -5.09
C HIS A 74 -10.20 2.04 -6.25
N HIS A 75 -10.30 1.57 -7.50
CA HIS A 75 -9.99 2.41 -8.64
C HIS A 75 -10.90 3.62 -8.78
N ALA A 76 -12.20 3.49 -8.47
CA ALA A 76 -13.11 4.63 -8.37
C ALA A 76 -12.61 5.64 -7.33
N CYS A 77 -12.11 5.19 -6.18
CA CYS A 77 -11.48 6.03 -5.15
C CYS A 77 -10.20 6.74 -5.64
N ALA A 78 -9.46 6.09 -6.53
CA ALA A 78 -8.30 6.65 -7.22
C ALA A 78 -8.67 7.61 -8.38
N GLY A 79 -9.97 7.79 -8.67
CA GLY A 79 -10.49 8.66 -9.72
C GLY A 79 -10.71 7.96 -11.07
N ARG A 80 -10.57 6.64 -11.13
CA ARG A 80 -10.83 5.80 -12.31
C ARG A 80 -12.25 5.24 -12.24
N ASN A 81 -13.20 5.95 -12.84
CA ASN A 81 -14.64 5.68 -12.67
C ASN A 81 -15.24 4.74 -13.72
N ASP A 82 -14.43 4.24 -14.66
CA ASP A 82 -14.86 3.31 -15.69
C ASP A 82 -13.79 2.24 -15.97
N ASN A 83 -14.21 1.11 -16.54
CA ASN A 83 -13.32 -0.02 -16.85
C ASN A 83 -12.16 0.40 -17.76
N GLN A 84 -12.38 1.32 -18.70
CA GLN A 84 -11.34 1.74 -19.64
C GLN A 84 -10.20 2.46 -18.92
N SER A 85 -10.51 3.30 -17.94
CA SER A 85 -9.52 4.01 -17.13
C SER A 85 -8.72 3.05 -16.24
N VAL A 86 -9.33 1.95 -15.78
CA VAL A 86 -8.64 0.86 -15.07
C VAL A 86 -7.74 0.06 -16.00
N ILE A 87 -8.25 -0.33 -17.17
CA ILE A 87 -7.50 -1.03 -18.22
C ILE A 87 -6.27 -0.22 -18.63
N LEU A 88 -6.38 1.09 -18.79
CA LEU A 88 -5.24 1.95 -19.12
C LEU A 88 -4.16 1.94 -18.04
N GLU A 89 -4.54 1.81 -16.76
CA GLU A 89 -3.60 1.63 -15.66
C GLU A 89 -2.98 0.23 -15.69
N GLY A 90 -3.77 -0.82 -15.88
CA GLY A 90 -3.27 -2.19 -16.02
C GLY A 90 -2.32 -2.36 -17.22
N ARG A 91 -2.52 -1.59 -18.29
CA ARG A 91 -1.58 -1.54 -19.43
C ARG A 91 -0.23 -0.91 -19.07
N LYS A 92 -0.16 -0.05 -18.03
CA LYS A 92 1.13 0.40 -17.49
C LYS A 92 1.80 -0.71 -16.70
N ALA A 93 1.03 -1.49 -15.95
CA ALA A 93 1.52 -2.66 -15.23
C ALA A 93 2.11 -3.72 -16.17
N THR A 94 1.41 -4.08 -17.24
CA THR A 94 1.95 -5.03 -18.25
C THR A 94 3.22 -4.51 -18.90
N ARG A 95 3.28 -3.22 -19.28
CA ARG A 95 4.52 -2.60 -19.76
C ARG A 95 5.65 -2.67 -18.74
N PHE A 96 5.38 -2.42 -17.46
CA PHE A 96 6.37 -2.55 -16.40
C PHE A 96 6.91 -3.99 -16.32
N PHE A 97 6.06 -5.01 -16.32
CA PHE A 97 6.51 -6.41 -16.31
C PHE A 97 7.34 -6.77 -17.54
N THR A 98 6.94 -6.30 -18.73
CA THR A 98 7.70 -6.51 -19.97
C THR A 98 9.03 -5.79 -19.96
N ASP A 99 9.05 -4.49 -19.70
CA ASP A 99 10.25 -3.67 -19.84
C ASP A 99 11.24 -3.92 -18.69
N TYR A 100 10.75 -4.01 -17.46
CA TYR A 100 11.60 -4.11 -16.27
C TYR A 100 12.07 -5.55 -16.00
N TYR A 101 11.20 -6.55 -16.19
CA TYR A 101 11.48 -7.96 -15.88
C TYR A 101 11.67 -8.86 -17.11
N GLY A 102 11.36 -8.37 -18.32
CA GLY A 102 11.49 -9.16 -19.54
C GLY A 102 10.40 -10.22 -19.69
N ILE A 103 9.24 -10.04 -19.06
CA ILE A 103 8.11 -10.99 -19.11
C ILE A 103 7.24 -10.66 -20.32
N ASP A 104 6.98 -11.64 -21.18
CA ASP A 104 6.06 -11.48 -22.30
C ASP A 104 4.61 -11.41 -21.79
N MET A 105 4.00 -10.24 -21.93
CA MET A 105 2.63 -9.96 -21.51
C MET A 105 1.64 -9.94 -22.69
N SER A 106 2.06 -10.35 -23.89
CA SER A 106 1.26 -10.23 -25.13
C SER A 106 -0.03 -11.06 -25.12
N VAL A 107 -0.10 -12.09 -24.28
CA VAL A 107 -1.28 -12.95 -24.10
C VAL A 107 -2.30 -12.38 -23.10
N VAL A 108 -1.95 -11.33 -22.35
CA VAL A 108 -2.85 -10.68 -21.38
C VAL A 108 -3.79 -9.74 -22.12
N SER A 109 -5.09 -10.02 -22.08
CA SER A 109 -6.12 -9.18 -22.68
C SER A 109 -6.57 -8.04 -21.76
N ASP A 110 -7.37 -7.11 -22.29
CA ASP A 110 -7.93 -6.02 -21.47
C ASP A 110 -8.86 -6.54 -20.35
N ASP A 111 -9.61 -7.61 -20.60
CA ASP A 111 -10.49 -8.22 -19.58
C ASP A 111 -9.68 -8.86 -18.45
N ASP A 112 -8.50 -9.41 -18.77
CA ASP A 112 -7.60 -10.00 -17.78
C ASP A 112 -7.05 -8.95 -16.80
N LEU A 113 -6.93 -7.68 -17.22
CA LEU A 113 -6.50 -6.59 -16.35
C LEU A 113 -7.52 -6.27 -15.25
N LEU A 114 -8.77 -6.69 -15.40
CA LEU A 114 -9.84 -6.44 -14.43
C LEU A 114 -10.03 -7.62 -13.47
N ASN A 115 -10.00 -8.86 -13.98
CA ASN A 115 -10.26 -10.04 -13.16
C ASN A 115 -9.60 -11.33 -13.69
N GLY A 116 -8.49 -11.21 -14.42
CA GLY A 116 -7.86 -12.35 -15.09
C GLY A 116 -7.02 -13.24 -14.17
N LYS A 117 -6.81 -14.46 -14.64
CA LYS A 117 -5.74 -15.36 -14.18
C LYS A 117 -5.09 -15.95 -15.42
N VAL A 118 -3.92 -15.42 -15.78
CA VAL A 118 -3.27 -15.74 -17.06
C VAL A 118 -1.94 -16.41 -16.80
N GLU A 119 -1.79 -17.64 -17.30
CA GLU A 119 -0.52 -18.34 -17.31
C GLU A 119 0.41 -17.72 -18.35
N LEU A 120 1.67 -17.46 -17.96
CA LEU A 120 2.72 -16.90 -18.79
C LEU A 120 3.92 -17.84 -18.79
N ALA A 121 4.81 -17.67 -19.78
CA ALA A 121 6.06 -18.42 -19.90
C ALA A 121 5.87 -19.95 -19.74
N ASP A 122 4.95 -20.51 -20.53
CA ASP A 122 4.60 -21.94 -20.52
C ASP A 122 4.10 -22.45 -19.15
N GLY A 123 3.34 -21.63 -18.42
CA GLY A 123 2.74 -22.00 -17.13
C GLY A 123 3.65 -21.78 -15.92
N LYS A 124 4.85 -21.24 -16.09
CA LYS A 124 5.79 -20.99 -14.99
C LYS A 124 5.45 -19.74 -14.18
N LEU A 125 4.67 -18.85 -14.77
CA LEU A 125 4.28 -17.57 -14.20
C LEU A 125 2.76 -17.45 -14.23
N LEU A 126 2.17 -16.81 -13.23
CA LEU A 126 0.75 -16.50 -13.17
C LEU A 126 0.54 -15.00 -12.99
N PHE A 127 -0.09 -14.37 -13.96
CA PHE A 127 -0.51 -12.97 -13.89
C PHE A 127 -1.93 -12.84 -13.34
N TYR A 128 -2.15 -11.85 -12.47
CA TYR A 128 -3.48 -11.49 -12.01
C TYR A 128 -3.57 -10.07 -11.40
N PRO A 129 -4.73 -9.41 -11.46
CA PRO A 129 -5.03 -8.29 -10.57
C PRO A 129 -5.22 -8.80 -9.13
N PHE A 130 -4.82 -8.01 -8.16
CA PHE A 130 -4.98 -8.35 -6.75
C PHE A 130 -5.52 -7.21 -5.90
N ILE A 131 -6.09 -7.60 -4.77
CA ILE A 131 -6.34 -6.73 -3.62
C ILE A 131 -5.74 -7.38 -2.38
N LEU A 132 -5.22 -6.57 -1.46
CA LEU A 132 -4.78 -7.06 -0.16
C LEU A 132 -5.97 -7.58 0.65
N ASN A 133 -5.78 -8.76 1.22
CA ASN A 133 -6.77 -9.44 2.04
C ASN A 133 -7.06 -8.58 3.30
N PRO A 134 -8.34 -8.30 3.63
CA PRO A 134 -8.71 -7.47 4.77
C PRO A 134 -8.39 -8.11 6.13
N GLU A 135 -8.13 -9.42 6.16
CA GLU A 135 -7.64 -10.13 7.35
C GLU A 135 -6.23 -9.70 7.75
N VAL A 136 -5.49 -9.05 6.84
CA VAL A 136 -4.28 -8.30 7.17
C VAL A 136 -4.63 -6.82 7.30
N LYS A 137 -4.44 -6.28 8.50
CA LYS A 137 -4.69 -4.88 8.81
C LYS A 137 -3.48 -4.07 8.38
N TYR A 138 -3.55 -3.54 7.18
CA TYR A 138 -2.58 -2.57 6.68
C TYR A 138 -2.99 -1.15 7.09
N ARG A 139 -2.06 -0.41 7.71
CA ARG A 139 -2.32 0.94 8.22
C ARG A 139 -1.08 1.82 8.20
N ILE A 140 -1.27 3.13 8.05
CA ILE A 140 -0.23 4.11 8.34
C ILE A 140 -0.17 4.29 9.85
N LEU A 141 1.04 4.17 10.43
CA LEU A 141 1.30 4.46 11.84
C LEU A 141 1.83 5.88 12.04
N SER A 142 2.68 6.35 11.14
CA SER A 142 3.26 7.70 11.25
C SER A 142 3.70 8.26 9.92
N GLU A 143 3.72 9.59 9.84
CA GLU A 143 4.39 10.35 8.79
C GLU A 143 5.38 11.35 9.41
N THR A 144 6.46 11.64 8.70
CA THR A 144 7.40 12.71 9.08
C THR A 144 7.68 13.62 7.89
N SER A 145 7.91 14.90 8.18
CA SER A 145 8.22 15.95 7.21
C SER A 145 9.15 17.00 7.84
N PRO A 146 9.74 17.93 7.07
CA PRO A 146 10.45 19.09 7.60
C PRO A 146 9.67 19.84 8.70
N CYS A 147 8.34 19.88 8.56
CA CYS A 147 7.41 20.60 9.43
C CYS A 147 7.03 19.83 10.72
N GLY A 148 7.53 18.60 10.91
CA GLY A 148 7.22 17.77 12.08
C GLY A 148 6.73 16.37 11.73
N SER A 149 6.24 15.67 12.74
CA SER A 149 5.73 14.29 12.64
C SER A 149 4.28 14.19 13.10
N ARG A 150 3.55 13.23 12.52
CA ARG A 150 2.19 12.88 12.94
C ARG A 150 2.11 11.37 13.14
N HIS A 151 1.39 10.97 14.19
CA HIS A 151 1.03 9.59 14.46
C HIS A 151 -0.46 9.37 14.18
N TYR A 152 -0.77 8.20 13.65
CA TYR A 152 -2.11 7.77 13.30
C TYR A 152 -2.48 6.56 14.18
N GLU A 153 -3.68 6.56 14.76
CA GLU A 153 -4.13 5.44 15.58
C GLU A 153 -4.56 4.24 14.73
N ASP A 154 -5.31 4.46 13.64
CA ASP A 154 -5.78 3.39 12.73
C ASP A 154 -6.11 3.92 11.32
N ALA A 155 -5.13 4.55 10.66
CA ALA A 155 -5.30 5.01 9.28
C ALA A 155 -5.19 3.83 8.30
N LEU A 156 -6.30 3.11 8.10
CA LEU A 156 -6.38 1.99 7.16
C LEU A 156 -5.94 2.42 5.76
N ILE A 157 -5.20 1.53 5.11
CA ILE A 157 -4.84 1.68 3.70
C ILE A 157 -5.58 0.64 2.86
N SER A 158 -5.97 1.05 1.66
CA SER A 158 -6.38 0.12 0.62
C SER A 158 -5.22 -0.04 -0.34
N ASP A 159 -4.94 -1.27 -0.75
CA ASP A 159 -3.81 -1.59 -1.59
C ASP A 159 -4.23 -2.64 -2.62
N ILE A 160 -4.00 -2.29 -3.89
CA ILE A 160 -4.37 -3.11 -5.04
C ILE A 160 -3.30 -2.99 -6.11
N GLY A 161 -3.33 -3.91 -7.07
CA GLY A 161 -2.52 -3.78 -8.25
C GLY A 161 -2.61 -4.99 -9.14
N TRP A 162 -1.50 -5.28 -9.79
CA TRP A 162 -1.28 -6.48 -10.58
C TRP A 162 -0.02 -7.18 -10.08
N ALA A 163 -0.10 -8.50 -10.06
CA ALA A 163 0.95 -9.37 -9.62
C ALA A 163 1.34 -10.34 -10.74
N VAL A 164 2.60 -10.73 -10.73
CA VAL A 164 3.08 -11.95 -11.39
C VAL A 164 3.67 -12.84 -10.32
N GLU A 165 3.04 -14.00 -10.11
CA GLU A 165 3.50 -15.04 -9.21
C GLU A 165 4.34 -16.08 -9.96
N VAL A 166 5.43 -16.50 -9.33
CA VAL A 166 6.34 -17.50 -9.88
C VAL A 166 5.91 -18.87 -9.39
N LEU A 167 5.32 -19.67 -10.28
CA LEU A 167 4.87 -21.04 -9.98
C LEU A 167 6.03 -22.03 -10.05
N GLU A 168 6.94 -21.83 -11.00
CA GLU A 168 8.16 -22.62 -11.16
C GLU A 168 9.39 -21.74 -11.29
N PRO A 169 10.59 -22.20 -10.87
CA PRO A 169 11.81 -21.43 -11.03
C PRO A 169 12.05 -20.98 -12.48
N ILE A 170 12.34 -19.69 -12.66
CA ILE A 170 12.56 -19.07 -13.97
C ILE A 170 13.67 -18.03 -13.91
N LYS A 171 14.36 -17.85 -15.05
CA LYS A 171 15.32 -16.77 -15.22
C LYS A 171 14.66 -15.58 -15.91
N LEU A 172 14.69 -14.43 -15.24
CA LEU A 172 14.18 -13.15 -15.73
C LEU A 172 15.33 -12.36 -16.37
N ASN A 173 15.05 -11.68 -17.48
CA ASN A 173 16.05 -10.97 -18.29
C ASN A 173 15.51 -9.62 -18.78
N GLY A 174 14.99 -8.81 -17.85
CA GLY A 174 14.53 -7.45 -18.16
C GLY A 174 15.60 -6.40 -17.98
N ALA A 175 15.30 -5.17 -18.42
CA ALA A 175 16.25 -4.05 -18.34
C ALA A 175 16.47 -3.57 -16.90
N GLY A 176 15.47 -3.72 -16.03
CA GLY A 176 15.54 -3.31 -14.63
C GLY A 176 15.92 -4.43 -13.66
N TYR A 177 15.64 -5.68 -14.02
CA TYR A 177 16.01 -6.86 -13.25
C TYR A 177 16.41 -8.02 -14.17
N SER A 178 17.60 -8.57 -13.91
CA SER A 178 18.03 -9.84 -14.46
C SER A 178 18.54 -10.75 -13.35
N GLY A 179 18.04 -11.98 -13.31
CA GLY A 179 18.34 -12.93 -12.25
C GLY A 179 17.34 -14.08 -12.19
N ASP A 180 17.58 -15.00 -11.27
CA ASP A 180 16.68 -16.12 -11.04
C ASP A 180 15.56 -15.73 -10.07
N ALA A 181 14.35 -16.13 -10.40
CA ALA A 181 13.19 -16.05 -9.51
C ALA A 181 12.77 -17.47 -9.12
N ALA A 182 12.68 -17.72 -7.81
CA ALA A 182 12.29 -19.00 -7.26
C ALA A 182 10.75 -19.13 -7.20
N ALA A 183 10.26 -20.37 -7.15
CA ALA A 183 8.85 -20.63 -6.91
C ALA A 183 8.37 -19.96 -5.60
N GLY A 184 7.17 -19.40 -5.62
CA GLY A 184 6.59 -18.62 -4.53
C GLY A 184 7.05 -17.15 -4.47
N ASN A 185 8.00 -16.73 -5.31
CA ASN A 185 8.28 -15.30 -5.47
C ASN A 185 7.10 -14.59 -6.14
N VAL A 186 6.89 -13.33 -5.79
CA VAL A 186 5.84 -12.50 -6.40
C VAL A 186 6.41 -11.15 -6.83
N ILE A 187 6.00 -10.64 -7.99
CA ILE A 187 6.37 -9.34 -8.50
C ILE A 187 5.12 -8.49 -8.56
N ASN A 188 5.09 -7.37 -7.85
CA ASN A 188 3.90 -6.52 -7.74
C ASN A 188 4.14 -5.11 -8.28
N ILE A 189 3.12 -4.58 -8.92
CA ILE A 189 2.96 -3.15 -9.22
C ILE A 189 1.54 -2.76 -8.84
N GLY A 190 1.37 -1.61 -8.22
CA GLY A 190 0.08 -1.20 -7.74
C GLY A 190 0.07 0.18 -7.15
N GLU A 191 -0.98 0.44 -6.38
CA GLU A 191 -1.12 1.67 -5.63
C GLU A 191 -1.71 1.41 -4.25
N THR A 192 -1.22 2.19 -3.30
CA THR A 192 -1.78 2.31 -1.97
C THR A 192 -2.55 3.62 -1.87
N MET A 193 -3.77 3.53 -1.34
CA MET A 193 -4.62 4.66 -0.99
C MET A 193 -4.77 4.72 0.53
N ALA A 194 -4.31 5.83 1.12
CA ALA A 194 -4.45 6.11 2.54
C ALA A 194 -5.25 7.40 2.77
N LEU A 195 -5.80 7.54 3.99
CA LEU A 195 -6.54 8.74 4.44
C LEU A 195 -7.70 9.16 3.52
N ALA A 196 -8.28 8.20 2.79
CA ALA A 196 -9.29 8.43 1.77
C ALA A 196 -10.67 8.85 2.35
N GLY A 197 -10.85 8.71 3.67
CA GLY A 197 -12.13 8.92 4.37
C GLY A 197 -13.19 7.89 3.99
N PRO A 198 -14.38 7.91 4.63
CA PRO A 198 -15.43 6.90 4.43
C PRO A 198 -15.97 6.78 2.99
N LYS A 199 -15.77 7.82 2.17
CA LYS A 199 -16.31 7.94 0.80
C LYS A 199 -15.26 8.12 -0.28
N CYS A 200 -13.97 7.92 0.02
CA CYS A 200 -12.88 8.17 -0.93
C CYS A 200 -12.78 9.61 -1.48
N GLN A 201 -13.51 10.54 -0.87
CA GLN A 201 -13.61 11.94 -1.26
C GLN A 201 -12.81 12.85 -0.32
N SER A 202 -11.99 12.29 0.57
CA SER A 202 -11.10 13.09 1.42
C SER A 202 -10.13 13.90 0.57
N LYS A 203 -10.07 15.21 0.83
CA LYS A 203 -9.05 16.10 0.26
C LYS A 203 -7.63 15.75 0.72
N ASN A 204 -7.52 14.99 1.81
CA ASN A 204 -6.26 14.57 2.42
C ASN A 204 -5.84 13.16 2.01
N LYS A 205 -6.48 12.58 0.99
CA LYS A 205 -6.11 11.25 0.50
C LYS A 205 -4.67 11.26 0.00
N ILE A 206 -3.93 10.22 0.37
CA ILE A 206 -2.56 9.99 -0.08
C ILE A 206 -2.61 8.80 -1.02
N ARG A 207 -2.20 9.03 -2.26
CA ARG A 207 -1.99 7.99 -3.25
C ARG A 207 -0.50 7.79 -3.45
N ILE A 208 -0.07 6.54 -3.34
CA ILE A 208 1.30 6.12 -3.55
C ILE A 208 1.29 4.98 -4.54
N HIS A 209 1.84 5.19 -5.72
CA HIS A 209 2.15 4.14 -6.68
C HIS A 209 3.39 3.41 -6.22
N TYR A 210 3.45 2.10 -6.42
CA TYR A 210 4.62 1.30 -6.11
C TYR A 210 4.92 0.30 -7.22
N GLU A 211 6.22 0.04 -7.42
CA GLU A 211 6.75 -0.92 -8.37
C GLU A 211 7.84 -1.74 -7.67
N ALA A 212 7.70 -3.06 -7.64
CA ALA A 212 8.71 -3.92 -7.04
C ALA A 212 10.07 -3.75 -7.75
N GLU A 213 11.15 -3.50 -7.00
CA GLU A 213 12.50 -3.46 -7.60
C GLU A 213 13.05 -4.86 -7.86
N ARG A 214 12.60 -5.82 -7.06
CA ARG A 214 13.00 -7.22 -7.06
C ARG A 214 11.77 -8.07 -6.73
N PRO A 215 11.72 -9.33 -7.19
CA PRO A 215 10.68 -10.24 -6.74
C PRO A 215 10.68 -10.30 -5.22
N LEU A 216 9.50 -10.10 -4.62
CA LEU A 216 9.26 -10.36 -3.21
C LEU A 216 9.58 -11.82 -2.96
N ARG A 217 10.29 -12.08 -1.87
CA ARG A 217 10.73 -13.42 -1.50
C ARG A 217 10.48 -13.68 -0.04
N VAL A 218 10.18 -14.93 0.27
CA VAL A 218 10.16 -15.44 1.64
C VAL A 218 11.53 -16.02 1.95
N VAL A 219 12.22 -15.41 2.91
CA VAL A 219 13.52 -15.87 3.40
C VAL A 219 13.29 -16.81 4.57
N ASP A 220 13.95 -17.97 4.55
CA ASP A 220 13.86 -19.02 5.57
C ASP A 220 12.43 -19.49 5.88
N GLY A 221 11.53 -19.40 4.89
CA GLY A 221 10.12 -19.76 5.05
C GLY A 221 9.33 -18.85 6.00
N ARG A 222 9.92 -17.71 6.41
CA ARG A 222 9.38 -16.87 7.49
C ARG A 222 9.37 -15.38 7.20
N PHE A 223 10.36 -14.85 6.51
CA PHE A 223 10.48 -13.38 6.37
C PHE A 223 10.17 -12.93 4.97
N LEU A 224 9.08 -12.20 4.79
CA LEU A 224 8.76 -11.51 3.54
C LEU A 224 9.52 -10.18 3.51
N ILE A 225 10.35 -10.00 2.49
CA ILE A 225 11.09 -8.75 2.27
C ILE A 225 10.62 -8.10 0.97
N GLY A 226 10.16 -6.86 1.09
CA GLY A 226 9.72 -6.02 -0.03
C GLY A 226 10.66 -4.85 -0.23
N LYS A 227 10.97 -4.54 -1.49
CA LYS A 227 11.64 -3.29 -1.87
C LYS A 227 10.95 -2.73 -3.10
N PHE A 228 10.46 -1.51 -2.99
CA PHE A 228 9.67 -0.87 -4.04
C PHE A 228 10.23 0.50 -4.40
N ARG A 229 10.16 0.85 -5.69
CA ARG A 229 10.15 2.26 -6.10
C ARG A 229 8.75 2.77 -5.84
N VAL A 230 8.64 3.96 -5.26
CA VAL A 230 7.33 4.57 -4.97
C VAL A 230 7.22 5.96 -5.57
N HIS A 231 6.01 6.34 -5.94
CA HIS A 231 5.70 7.69 -6.44
C HIS A 231 4.40 8.21 -5.84
N SER A 232 4.42 9.46 -5.36
CA SER A 232 3.23 10.16 -4.92
C SER A 232 3.12 11.53 -5.58
N ASP A 233 1.94 11.90 -6.09
CA ASP A 233 1.71 13.22 -6.67
C ASP A 233 2.09 14.36 -5.70
N LYS A 234 1.91 14.11 -4.39
CA LYS A 234 2.20 15.07 -3.32
C LYS A 234 3.66 15.09 -2.88
N HIS A 235 4.36 13.96 -2.92
CA HIS A 235 5.69 13.81 -2.33
C HIS A 235 6.81 13.54 -3.34
N GLY A 236 6.47 13.24 -4.60
CA GLY A 236 7.43 12.91 -5.66
C GLY A 236 7.86 11.44 -5.62
N ASP A 237 9.06 11.18 -6.12
CA ASP A 237 9.66 9.85 -6.16
C ASP A 237 10.32 9.47 -4.84
N GLY A 238 10.30 8.18 -4.54
CA GLY A 238 10.82 7.63 -3.31
C GLY A 238 11.14 6.14 -3.40
N LEU A 239 11.48 5.58 -2.25
CA LEU A 239 11.75 4.15 -2.07
C LEU A 239 10.92 3.62 -0.90
N SER A 240 10.58 2.35 -0.96
CA SER A 240 9.97 1.62 0.14
C SER A 240 10.80 0.39 0.50
N TYR A 241 10.91 0.12 1.79
CA TYR A 241 11.50 -1.12 2.30
C TYR A 241 10.61 -1.74 3.37
N GLY A 242 10.09 -2.93 3.06
CA GLY A 242 9.19 -3.72 3.90
C GLY A 242 9.88 -4.95 4.46
N PHE A 243 9.61 -5.22 5.74
CA PHE A 243 10.01 -6.45 6.42
C PHE A 243 8.83 -6.97 7.22
N TYR A 244 8.39 -8.19 6.90
CA TYR A 244 7.27 -8.83 7.56
C TYR A 244 7.65 -10.25 8.00
N ASP A 245 7.40 -10.53 9.28
CA ASP A 245 7.47 -11.86 9.85
C ASP A 245 6.14 -12.58 9.55
N THR A 246 6.23 -13.73 8.89
CA THR A 246 5.10 -14.58 8.52
C THR A 246 5.26 -15.94 9.20
N ASP A 247 4.25 -16.33 9.96
CA ASP A 247 4.11 -17.68 10.49
C ASP A 247 3.59 -18.61 9.37
N PRO A 248 4.39 -19.57 8.88
CA PRO A 248 3.98 -20.43 7.77
C PRO A 248 2.87 -21.43 8.15
N GLU A 249 2.67 -21.71 9.44
CA GLU A 249 1.61 -22.63 9.89
C GLU A 249 0.27 -21.93 10.02
N THR A 250 0.28 -20.70 10.55
CA THR A 250 -0.96 -19.96 10.84
C THR A 250 -1.30 -18.88 9.83
N GLY A 251 -0.37 -18.54 8.93
CA GLY A 251 -0.47 -17.41 8.02
C GLY A 251 -0.39 -16.06 8.73
N LYS A 252 -0.13 -16.01 10.05
CA LYS A 252 -0.03 -14.74 10.77
C LYS A 252 1.11 -13.91 10.22
N ILE A 253 0.84 -12.63 9.98
CA ILE A 253 1.83 -11.67 9.51
C ILE A 253 1.94 -10.52 10.50
N ALA A 254 3.17 -10.07 10.74
CA ALA A 254 3.47 -8.86 11.48
C ALA A 254 4.70 -8.19 10.89
N GLY A 255 4.59 -6.92 10.53
CA GLY A 255 5.72 -6.23 9.92
C GLY A 255 5.53 -4.74 9.76
N ARG A 256 6.58 -4.14 9.24
CA ARG A 256 6.64 -2.72 8.97
C ARG A 256 7.25 -2.46 7.61
N GLU A 257 6.80 -1.37 7.01
CA GLU A 257 7.34 -0.87 5.78
C GLU A 257 7.57 0.63 5.92
N VAL A 258 8.76 1.08 5.50
CA VAL A 258 9.14 2.48 5.57
C VAL A 258 9.28 3.01 4.16
N LEU A 259 8.49 4.02 3.84
CA LEU A 259 8.56 4.76 2.60
C LEU A 259 9.34 6.04 2.84
N THR A 260 10.26 6.38 1.94
CA THR A 260 11.07 7.59 2.00
C THR A 260 10.99 8.34 0.68
N PHE A 261 10.75 9.65 0.75
CA PHE A 261 10.69 10.56 -0.39
C PHE A 261 11.83 11.57 -0.29
N THR A 262 12.58 11.72 -1.38
CA THR A 262 13.74 12.61 -1.42
C THR A 262 13.37 14.03 -1.79
N ARG A 263 14.26 14.96 -1.47
CA ARG A 263 14.03 16.39 -1.66
C ARG A 263 13.80 16.74 -3.12
N ARG A 264 12.69 17.43 -3.40
CA ARG A 264 12.43 17.98 -4.75
C ARG A 264 13.53 19.01 -5.04
N LYS A 265 14.35 18.73 -6.05
CA LYS A 265 15.38 19.68 -6.55
C LYS A 265 14.72 20.85 -7.27
#